data_AF-A0A1I3IVA6-F1
#
_entry.id   AF-A0A1I3IVA6-F1
#
_cell.length_a   1.000
_cell.length_b   1.000
_cell.length_c   1.000
_cell.angle_alpha   90.00
_cell.angle_beta   90.00
_cell.angle_gamma   90.00
#
_symmetry.space_group_name_H-M   'P 1'
#
loop_
_entity.id
_entity.type
_entity.pdbx_description
1 polymer ?
#
loop_
_entity_poly.entity_id
_entity_poly.type
_entity_poly.pdbx_seq_one_letter_code
_entity_poly.pdbx_strand_id
1 'polypeptide(L)' 'MTTITLEVPDSLAEYQKDTIRFIAAKLYESGKLSLGQAAAMAKLTKGTFAELLADYGVSFINYSDSDLTDELDRISGI' A
#
# COMPACT_ATOMS: atom_id res chain seq x y z
N MET A 1 0.37 -19.43 -1.00
CA MET A 1 0.64 -18.20 -1.78
C MET A 1 -0.25 -18.24 -3.00
N THR A 2 -0.82 -17.11 -3.40
CA THR A 2 -1.66 -16.99 -4.59
C THR A 2 -0.93 -16.14 -5.62
N THR A 3 -0.97 -16.53 -6.89
CA THR A 3 -0.33 -15.80 -7.99
C THR A 3 -1.39 -15.12 -8.84
N ILE A 4 -1.18 -13.83 -9.11
CA ILE A 4 -1.97 -13.04 -10.05
C ILE A 4 -1.05 -12.68 -11.21
N THR A 5 -1.48 -12.95 -12.44
CA THR A 5 -0.75 -12.60 -13.67
C THR A 5 -1.41 -11.37 -14.30
N LEU A 6 -0.62 -10.37 -14.65
CA LEU A 6 -1.05 -9.19 -15.38
C LEU A 6 -0.32 -9.14 -16.72
N GLU A 7 -1.04 -8.94 -17.80
CA GLU A 7 -0.45 -8.55 -19.08
C GLU A 7 -0.25 -7.04 -19.08
N VAL A 8 0.97 -6.60 -19.41
CA VAL A 8 1.34 -5.19 -19.49
C VAL A 8 2.12 -4.94 -20.77
N PRO A 9 2.13 -3.70 -21.31
CA PRO A 9 2.99 -3.34 -22.43
C PRO A 9 4.46 -3.72 -22.19
N ASP A 10 5.17 -4.14 -23.23
CA ASP A 10 6.58 -4.55 -23.14
C ASP A 10 7.50 -3.45 -22.59
N SER A 11 7.14 -2.19 -22.79
CA SER A 11 7.86 -1.03 -22.23
C SER A 11 7.90 -1.02 -20.70
N LEU A 12 7.01 -1.74 -20.01
CA LEU A 12 7.02 -1.86 -18.55
C LEU A 12 7.97 -2.93 -18.03
N ALA A 13 8.58 -3.74 -18.91
CA ALA A 13 9.49 -4.81 -18.51
C ALA A 13 10.69 -4.26 -17.69
N GLU A 14 11.24 -3.11 -18.07
CA GLU A 14 12.34 -2.48 -17.32
C GLU A 14 11.91 -1.92 -15.96
N TYR A 15 10.63 -1.58 -15.80
CA TYR A 15 10.03 -1.03 -14.58
C TYR A 15 9.36 -2.09 -13.71
N GLN A 16 9.61 -3.38 -13.94
CA GLN A 16 8.92 -4.47 -13.25
C GLN A 16 8.96 -4.33 -11.71
N LYS A 17 10.13 -4.01 -11.14
CA LYS A 17 10.29 -3.87 -9.69
C LYS A 17 9.50 -2.68 -9.13
N ASP A 18 9.54 -1.55 -9.83
CA ASP A 18 8.86 -0.33 -9.40
C ASP A 18 7.35 -0.47 -9.57
N THR A 19 6.90 -1.18 -10.60
CA THR A 19 5.49 -1.55 -10.78
C THR A 19 4.98 -2.42 -9.62
N ILE A 20 5.75 -3.44 -9.20
CA ILE A 20 5.38 -4.27 -8.04
C ILE A 20 5.32 -3.45 -6.76
N ARG A 21 6.31 -2.55 -6.53
CA ARG A 21 6.33 -1.66 -5.36
C ARG A 21 5.14 -0.72 -5.34
N PHE A 22 4.80 -0.13 -6.48
CA PHE A 22 3.63 0.74 -6.63
C PHE A 22 2.33 -0.01 -6.31
N ILE A 23 2.13 -1.20 -6.87
CA ILE A 23 0.95 -2.03 -6.57
C ILE A 23 0.90 -2.40 -5.09
N ALA A 24 2.02 -2.81 -4.49
CA ALA A 24 2.10 -3.11 -3.06
C ALA A 24 1.75 -1.89 -2.21
N ALA A 25 2.23 -0.70 -2.58
CA ALA A 25 1.91 0.56 -1.90
C ALA A 25 0.42 0.90 -2.00
N LYS A 26 -0.20 0.76 -3.19
CA LYS A 26 -1.65 1.01 -3.36
C LYS A 26 -2.54 -0.01 -2.68
N LEU A 27 -2.11 -1.27 -2.60
CA LEU A 27 -2.83 -2.29 -1.84
C LEU A 27 -2.68 -2.11 -0.32
N TYR A 28 -1.54 -1.58 0.13
CA TYR A 28 -1.36 -1.16 1.53
C TYR A 28 -2.22 0.06 1.85
N GLU A 29 -2.15 1.10 1.01
CA GLU A 29 -2.97 2.31 1.11
C GLU A 29 -4.43 1.92 1.26
N SER A 30 -4.99 1.14 0.32
CA SER A 30 -6.38 0.68 0.36
C SER A 30 -6.73 -0.35 1.46
N GLY A 31 -5.83 -0.64 2.40
CA GLY A 31 -6.05 -1.55 3.53
C GLY A 31 -6.15 -3.04 3.16
N LYS A 32 -5.88 -3.40 1.90
CA LYS A 32 -5.94 -4.80 1.41
C LYS A 32 -4.73 -5.62 1.82
N LEU A 33 -3.61 -4.96 2.07
CA LEU A 33 -2.40 -5.57 2.60
C LEU A 33 -1.99 -4.88 3.89
N SER A 34 -1.60 -5.66 4.89
CA SER A 34 -0.81 -5.13 6.00
C SER A 34 0.58 -4.68 5.53
N LEU A 35 1.24 -3.80 6.30
CA LEU A 35 2.61 -3.36 6.01
C LEU A 35 3.57 -4.54 5.75
N GLY A 36 3.44 -5.62 6.52
CA GLY A 36 4.25 -6.83 6.36
C GLY A 36 3.99 -7.58 5.05
N GLN A 37 2.72 -7.68 4.64
CA GLN A 37 2.35 -8.36 3.40
C GLN A 37 2.76 -7.53 2.18
N ALA A 38 2.61 -6.20 2.23
CA ALA A 38 3.04 -5.30 1.17
C ALA A 38 4.58 -5.30 1.01
N ALA A 39 5.33 -5.26 2.13
CA ALA A 39 6.79 -5.41 2.11
C ALA A 39 7.22 -6.75 1.48
N ALA A 40 6.56 -7.85 1.84
CA ALA A 40 6.84 -9.17 1.27
C ALA A 40 6.55 -9.21 -0.25
N MET A 41 5.44 -8.60 -0.71
CA MET A 41 5.11 -8.47 -2.13
C MET A 41 6.17 -7.67 -2.90
N ALA A 42 6.66 -6.58 -2.30
CA ALA A 42 7.73 -5.74 -2.85
C ALA A 42 9.14 -6.36 -2.74
N LYS A 43 9.28 -7.53 -2.09
CA LYS A 43 10.57 -8.16 -1.75
C LYS A 43 11.49 -7.24 -0.93
N LEU A 44 10.90 -6.49 0.00
CA LEU A 44 11.59 -5.57 0.91
C LEU A 44 11.40 -5.98 2.36
N THR A 45 12.25 -5.44 3.23
CA THR A 45 12.00 -5.50 4.67
C THR A 45 10.85 -4.54 5.04
N LYS A 46 10.20 -4.76 6.20
CA LYS A 46 9.14 -3.85 6.68
C LYS A 46 9.63 -2.40 6.81
N GLY A 47 10.86 -2.20 7.30
CA GLY A 47 11.44 -0.86 7.47
C GLY A 47 11.69 -0.17 6.14
N THR A 48 12.35 -0.87 5.21
CA THR A 48 12.61 -0.34 3.86
C THR A 48 11.32 -0.03 3.09
N PHE A 49 10.28 -0.85 3.26
CA PHE A 49 8.99 -0.57 2.65
C PHE A 49 8.29 0.64 3.29
N ALA A 50 8.40 0.82 4.61
CA ALA A 50 7.86 1.99 5.30
C ALA A 50 8.51 3.30 4.85
N GLU A 51 9.83 3.31 4.66
CA GLU A 51 10.56 4.45 4.08
C GLU A 51 10.07 4.74 2.65
N LEU A 52 9.94 3.69 1.84
CA LEU A 52 9.46 3.79 0.46
C LEU A 52 8.04 4.37 0.35
N LEU A 53 7.14 4.10 1.31
CA LEU A 53 5.80 4.69 1.30
C LEU A 53 5.83 6.22 1.39
N ALA A 54 6.81 6.80 2.09
CA ALA A 54 6.99 8.24 2.15
C ALA A 54 7.36 8.83 0.77
N ASP A 55 8.14 8.11 -0.03
CA ASP A 55 8.55 8.53 -1.37
C ASP A 55 7.39 8.50 -2.39
N TYR A 56 6.40 7.61 -2.20
CA TYR A 56 5.24 7.50 -3.09
C TYR A 56 4.13 8.51 -2.80
N GLY A 57 4.31 9.42 -1.83
CA GLY A 57 3.28 10.40 -1.44
C GLY A 57 1.99 9.74 -0.91
N VAL A 58 2.07 8.47 -0.52
CA VAL A 58 0.98 7.75 0.12
C VAL A 58 0.92 8.23 1.55
N SER A 59 -0.17 8.92 1.90
CA SER A 59 -0.37 9.37 3.28
C SER A 59 -0.30 8.16 4.21
N PHE A 60 0.61 8.21 5.19
CA PHE A 60 0.74 7.19 6.25
C PHE A 60 -0.57 7.00 7.03
N ILE A 61 -1.46 7.99 6.93
CA ILE A 61 -2.79 8.01 7.50
C ILE A 61 -3.79 7.85 6.35
N ASN A 62 -4.26 6.63 6.13
CA ASN A 62 -5.45 6.39 5.32
C ASN A 62 -6.67 6.30 6.23
N TYR A 63 -7.06 7.43 6.83
CA TYR A 63 -8.45 7.56 7.26
C TYR A 63 -9.26 7.76 5.99
N SER A 64 -10.03 6.73 5.61
CA SER A 64 -11.14 7.00 4.70
C SER A 64 -12.10 7.99 5.38
N ASP A 65 -12.85 8.79 4.62
CA ASP A 65 -13.86 9.70 5.21
C ASP A 65 -14.83 8.94 6.14
N SER A 66 -15.08 7.67 5.86
CA SER A 66 -15.82 6.75 6.73
C SER A 66 -15.10 6.45 8.04
N ASP A 67 -13.80 6.15 8.02
CA ASP A 67 -13.03 5.86 9.24
C ASP A 67 -12.88 7.12 10.12
N LEU A 68 -12.80 8.31 9.51
CA LEU A 68 -12.76 9.58 10.25
C LEU A 68 -14.09 9.86 10.95
N THR A 69 -15.21 9.55 10.31
CA THR A 69 -16.56 9.73 10.88
C THR A 69 -16.79 8.77 12.03
N ASP A 70 -16.41 7.49 11.86
CA ASP A 70 -16.52 6.48 12.92
C ASP A 70 -15.62 6.81 14.13
N GLU A 71 -14.45 7.41 13.90
CA GLU A 71 -13.55 7.83 14.98
C GLU A 71 -14.04 9.12 15.64
N LEU A 72 -14.56 10.10 14.89
CA LEU A 72 -15.19 11.30 15.44
C LEU A 72 -16.42 10.96 16.29
N ASP A 73 -17.30 10.06 15.84
CA ASP A 73 -18.47 9.61 16.62
C ASP A 73 -18.05 8.90 17.92
N ARG A 74 -16.94 8.14 17.89
CA ARG A 74 -16.38 7.50 19.09
C ARG A 74 -15.77 8.51 20.08
N ILE A 75 -15.21 9.61 19.60
CA ILE A 75 -14.56 10.63 20.43
C ILE A 75 -15.56 11.70 20.90
N SER A 76 -16.59 12.01 20.10
CA SER A 76 -17.69 12.92 20.48
C SER A 76 -18.77 12.25 21.33
N GLY A 77 -18.63 10.94 21.57
CA GLY A 77 -19.44 10.15 22.49
C GLY A 77 -19.05 10.28 23.97
N ILE A 78 -18.28 11.31 24.36
CA ILE A 78 -18.05 11.76 25.75
C ILE A 78 -18.05 13.29 25.79
#